data_AF-A0A352XTG1-F1
#
_entry.id   AF-A0A352XTG1-F1
#
_cell.length_a   1.000
_cell.length_b   1.000
_cell.length_c   1.000
_cell.angle_alpha   90.00
_cell.angle_beta   90.00
_cell.angle_gamma   90.00
#
_symmetry.space_group_name_H-M   'P 1'
#
loop_
_entity.id
_entity.type
_entity.pdbx_description
1 polymer ?
#
loop_
_entity_poly.entity_id
_entity_poly.type
_entity_poly.pdbx_seq_one_letter_code
_entity_poly.pdbx_strand_id
1 'polypeptide(L)'
;NREHTKKLAEALKLPTWLVKAIIVEYLPCRRFQGNKVIIDYGLVTVEDFRSFTKPYIILNGLALFHNVTTEVFNQRILSGMVGLPMVNLAKQEAFYIPEGKVSPHCLPNPIRNSDEVEGDWKLGLHLFKKAVVLDDDGIYQWTVTTNAMISADISQQWYESELFSRDELEELRRINQEYRKVGQDGFSIEEMQQRLERIYKDLEAIHVIMRKTVLEYHLTNKNKPEAKVGYTEEAPPQLTLLDEFAIVKVKDGSSKKRRIKVRSYVEPVFFRSANRAARRAREVRNGIDAGEVYPIPIAEEIEASAESIVLSAMCLEAYINGFVQDHLAKQASYIERMELRAKWLLVPAILGKADCYIPGSQPFDYFKQLVNWRNDDLAHYKHEYRFPVSLGNLGMVSELHSICNADNSELAVKTVREMIRQLNTCLGFPLPAWIQENVSVDNWLRSTVQTTNKARSETQDDDDPYIREQMHVKVIPSDAE
;
A
#
# COMPACT_ATOMS: atom_id res chain seq x y z
N ASN A 1 27.13 0.20 -20.10
CA ASN A 1 25.79 -0.41 -19.86
C ASN A 1 24.70 0.59 -19.47
N ARG A 2 24.75 1.26 -18.30
CA ARG A 2 23.67 2.15 -17.84
C ARG A 2 23.34 3.27 -18.84
N GLU A 3 24.35 4.03 -19.24
CA GLU A 3 24.19 5.13 -20.22
C GLU A 3 23.73 4.62 -21.59
N HIS A 4 24.31 3.53 -22.09
CA HIS A 4 23.92 2.91 -23.36
C HIS A 4 22.43 2.50 -23.36
N THR A 5 21.97 1.89 -22.28
CA THR A 5 20.56 1.49 -22.15
C THR A 5 19.64 2.71 -22.11
N LYS A 6 20.04 3.81 -21.44
CA LYS A 6 19.29 5.08 -21.46
C LYS A 6 19.15 5.62 -22.89
N LYS A 7 20.24 5.64 -23.67
CA LYS A 7 20.24 6.06 -25.08
C LYS A 7 19.32 5.17 -25.94
N LEU A 8 19.35 3.85 -25.75
CA LEU A 8 18.44 2.93 -26.42
C LEU A 8 16.98 3.19 -26.04
N ALA A 9 16.69 3.41 -24.75
CA ALA A 9 15.37 3.71 -24.22
C ALA A 9 14.78 5.00 -24.80
N GLU A 10 15.57 6.06 -24.87
CA GLU A 10 15.20 7.33 -25.52
C GLU A 10 14.92 7.13 -27.01
N ALA A 11 15.80 6.43 -27.73
CA ALA A 11 15.65 6.17 -29.16
C ALA A 11 14.40 5.34 -29.50
N LEU A 12 14.05 4.39 -28.63
CA LEU A 12 12.88 3.52 -28.78
C LEU A 12 11.59 4.11 -28.18
N LYS A 13 11.70 5.20 -27.41
CA LYS A 13 10.61 5.79 -26.62
C LYS A 13 9.96 4.77 -25.67
N LEU A 14 10.77 3.94 -25.03
CA LEU A 14 10.35 2.93 -24.06
C LEU A 14 11.03 3.16 -22.71
N PRO A 15 10.43 2.74 -21.59
CA PRO A 15 11.10 2.77 -20.30
C PRO A 15 12.40 1.94 -20.31
N THR A 16 13.44 2.44 -19.64
CA THR A 16 14.75 1.77 -19.56
C THR A 16 14.66 0.32 -19.08
N TRP A 17 13.81 0.04 -18.09
CA TRP A 17 13.62 -1.33 -17.58
C TRP A 17 13.06 -2.27 -18.65
N LEU A 18 12.16 -1.77 -19.52
CA LEU A 18 11.51 -2.56 -20.55
C LEU A 18 12.48 -2.86 -21.69
N VAL A 19 13.31 -1.87 -22.06
CA VAL A 19 14.42 -2.07 -23.00
C VAL A 19 15.37 -3.15 -22.48
N LYS A 20 15.80 -3.09 -21.21
CA LYS A 20 16.64 -4.16 -20.62
C LYS A 20 15.96 -5.52 -20.73
N ALA A 21 14.65 -5.59 -20.45
CA ALA A 21 13.91 -6.85 -20.47
C ALA A 21 13.87 -7.47 -21.86
N ILE A 22 13.61 -6.66 -22.88
CA ILE A 22 13.57 -7.11 -24.27
C ILE A 22 14.96 -7.56 -24.73
N ILE A 23 16.02 -6.82 -24.36
CA ILE A 23 17.41 -7.22 -24.66
C ILE A 23 17.71 -8.60 -24.08
N VAL A 24 17.46 -8.76 -22.79
CA VAL A 24 17.72 -10.02 -22.08
C VAL A 24 16.90 -11.16 -22.69
N GLU A 25 15.65 -10.93 -23.04
CA GLU A 25 14.77 -11.97 -23.57
C GLU A 25 15.12 -12.38 -25.01
N TYR A 26 15.37 -11.44 -25.92
CA TYR A 26 15.46 -11.71 -27.37
C TYR A 26 16.86 -11.61 -27.97
N LEU A 27 17.74 -10.80 -27.39
CA LEU A 27 18.96 -10.34 -28.07
C LEU A 27 20.21 -11.06 -27.55
N PRO A 28 21.26 -11.18 -28.39
CA PRO A 28 22.53 -11.81 -28.00
C PRO A 28 23.36 -10.88 -27.12
N CYS A 29 22.93 -10.65 -25.89
CA CYS A 29 23.57 -9.75 -24.93
C CYS A 29 24.43 -10.46 -23.86
N ARG A 30 24.66 -11.76 -23.99
CA ARG A 30 25.33 -12.58 -22.97
C ARG A 30 26.77 -12.84 -23.34
N ARG A 31 27.66 -12.63 -22.37
CA ARG A 31 29.07 -13.05 -22.44
C ARG A 31 29.33 -14.09 -21.36
N PHE A 32 29.91 -15.21 -21.77
CA PHE A 32 30.26 -16.31 -20.87
C PHE A 32 31.72 -16.14 -20.44
N GLN A 33 31.96 -16.04 -19.13
CA GLN A 33 33.29 -15.88 -18.56
C GLN A 33 33.45 -16.88 -17.40
N GLY A 34 34.04 -18.05 -17.70
CA GLY A 34 34.10 -19.17 -16.77
C GLY A 34 32.70 -19.64 -16.35
N ASN A 35 32.41 -19.63 -15.06
CA ASN A 35 31.12 -20.04 -14.51
C ASN A 35 30.10 -18.89 -14.40
N LYS A 36 30.39 -17.71 -14.96
CA LYS A 36 29.53 -16.53 -14.89
C LYS A 36 28.97 -16.16 -16.25
N VAL A 37 27.74 -15.67 -16.22
CA VAL A 37 27.09 -15.02 -17.36
C VAL A 37 27.04 -13.53 -17.07
N ILE A 38 27.59 -12.73 -17.98
CA ILE A 38 27.58 -11.27 -17.88
C ILE A 38 26.62 -10.74 -18.95
N ILE A 39 25.72 -9.84 -18.55
CA ILE A 39 24.83 -9.14 -19.47
C ILE A 39 25.53 -7.89 -20.00
N ASP A 40 25.97 -7.93 -21.25
CA ASP A 40 26.65 -6.84 -21.94
C ASP A 40 25.68 -6.15 -22.90
N TYR A 41 25.01 -5.11 -22.40
CA TYR A 41 24.07 -4.32 -23.19
C TYR A 41 24.76 -3.55 -24.33
N GLY A 42 26.08 -3.36 -24.27
CA GLY A 42 26.85 -2.69 -25.33
C GLY A 42 26.91 -3.47 -26.64
N LEU A 43 26.58 -4.77 -26.61
CA LEU A 43 26.50 -5.62 -27.80
C LEU A 43 25.25 -5.38 -28.66
N VAL A 44 24.31 -4.58 -28.18
CA VAL A 44 23.01 -4.39 -28.81
C VAL A 44 22.86 -2.98 -29.36
N THR A 45 22.42 -2.89 -30.61
CA THR A 45 22.13 -1.65 -31.34
C THR A 45 20.63 -1.38 -31.44
N VAL A 46 20.25 -0.19 -31.94
CA VAL A 46 18.84 0.16 -32.21
C VAL A 46 18.31 -0.67 -33.40
N GLU A 47 19.17 -0.98 -34.36
CA GLU A 47 18.87 -1.79 -35.54
C GLU A 47 18.54 -3.23 -35.14
N ASP A 48 19.29 -3.80 -34.17
CA ASP A 48 18.99 -5.12 -33.62
C ASP A 48 17.58 -5.15 -33.03
N PHE A 49 17.18 -4.12 -32.29
CA PHE A 49 15.81 -3.99 -31.79
C PHE A 49 14.76 -3.92 -32.89
N ARG A 50 15.02 -3.12 -33.93
CA ARG A 50 14.10 -2.94 -35.06
C ARG A 50 13.98 -4.18 -35.94
N SER A 51 14.91 -5.12 -35.84
CA SER A 51 14.85 -6.39 -36.56
C SER A 51 13.75 -7.32 -36.03
N PHE A 52 13.26 -7.08 -34.81
CA PHE A 52 12.15 -7.83 -34.21
C PHE A 52 10.83 -7.11 -34.45
N THR A 53 9.80 -7.89 -34.80
CA THR A 53 8.45 -7.36 -34.95
C THR A 53 7.69 -7.52 -33.64
N LYS A 54 6.96 -6.47 -33.26
CA LYS A 54 5.98 -6.54 -32.17
C LYS A 54 4.95 -7.65 -32.46
N PRO A 55 4.35 -8.24 -31.41
CA PRO A 55 4.49 -7.90 -29.99
C PRO A 55 5.72 -8.52 -29.31
N TYR A 56 6.29 -7.79 -28.35
CA TYR A 56 7.35 -8.31 -27.48
C TYR A 56 6.75 -8.99 -26.26
N ILE A 57 7.14 -10.23 -26.01
CA ILE A 57 6.70 -11.03 -24.87
C ILE A 57 7.89 -11.31 -23.96
N ILE A 58 7.77 -10.92 -22.70
CA ILE A 58 8.76 -11.15 -21.65
C ILE A 58 8.13 -12.16 -20.69
N LEU A 59 8.72 -13.37 -20.61
CA LEU A 59 8.16 -14.47 -19.84
C LEU A 59 8.47 -14.40 -18.34
N ASN A 60 9.43 -13.57 -17.93
CA ASN A 60 9.96 -13.62 -16.58
C ASN A 60 10.31 -12.23 -16.01
N GLY A 61 10.21 -12.13 -14.69
CA GLY A 61 11.00 -11.19 -13.90
C GLY A 61 10.35 -9.88 -13.50
N LEU A 62 9.17 -9.52 -14.03
CA LEU A 62 8.61 -8.18 -13.82
C LEU A 62 7.11 -8.24 -13.54
N ALA A 63 6.73 -8.39 -12.25
CA ALA A 63 5.41 -7.96 -11.84
C ALA A 63 5.36 -6.44 -11.99
N LEU A 64 4.52 -5.98 -12.90
CA LEU A 64 4.16 -4.58 -13.05
C LEU A 64 3.09 -4.26 -12.02
N PHE A 65 3.35 -3.20 -11.27
CA PHE A 65 2.38 -2.51 -10.46
C PHE A 65 1.94 -1.27 -11.20
N HIS A 66 0.69 -0.86 -11.07
CA HIS A 66 0.20 0.37 -11.71
C HIS A 66 -0.70 1.17 -10.77
N ASN A 67 -0.96 2.42 -11.14
CA ASN A 67 -1.82 3.34 -10.37
C ASN A 67 -1.32 3.59 -8.93
N VAL A 68 -0.03 3.41 -8.70
CA VAL A 68 0.65 3.70 -7.44
C VAL A 68 2.03 4.28 -7.75
N THR A 69 2.51 5.21 -6.95
CA THR A 69 3.87 5.75 -7.07
C THR A 69 4.88 4.83 -6.39
N THR A 70 6.16 4.94 -6.75
CA THR A 70 7.23 4.13 -6.16
C THR A 70 7.34 4.38 -4.67
N GLU A 71 7.20 5.63 -4.24
CA GLU A 71 7.30 6.03 -2.84
C GLU A 71 6.16 5.41 -2.01
N VAL A 72 4.92 5.49 -2.51
CA VAL A 72 3.76 4.89 -1.85
C VAL A 72 3.94 3.39 -1.73
N PHE A 73 4.32 2.72 -2.82
CA PHE A 73 4.47 1.27 -2.82
C PHE A 73 5.57 0.80 -1.86
N ASN A 74 6.73 1.46 -1.88
CA ASN A 74 7.84 1.17 -0.96
C ASN A 74 7.45 1.42 0.49
N GLN A 75 6.80 2.56 0.79
CA GLN A 75 6.32 2.87 2.13
C GLN A 75 5.36 1.78 2.63
N ARG A 76 4.45 1.31 1.78
CA ARG A 76 3.46 0.26 2.11
C ARG A 76 4.12 -1.09 2.39
N ILE A 77 5.11 -1.49 1.59
CA ILE A 77 5.86 -2.73 1.83
C ILE A 77 6.60 -2.66 3.16
N LEU A 78 7.38 -1.59 3.37
CA LEU A 78 8.15 -1.42 4.61
C LEU A 78 7.24 -1.40 5.83
N SER A 79 6.11 -0.69 5.73
CA SER A 79 5.09 -0.63 6.78
C SER A 79 4.46 -2.00 7.04
N GLY A 80 4.19 -2.79 6.00
CA GLY A 80 3.70 -4.16 6.15
C GLY A 80 4.70 -5.10 6.84
N MET A 81 5.98 -4.98 6.50
CA MET A 81 7.04 -5.81 7.09
C MET A 81 7.22 -5.56 8.59
N VAL A 82 7.04 -4.32 9.05
CA VAL A 82 7.09 -3.96 10.48
C VAL A 82 5.72 -4.04 11.17
N GLY A 83 4.70 -4.60 10.51
CA GLY A 83 3.38 -4.85 11.09
C GLY A 83 2.58 -3.58 11.40
N LEU A 84 2.84 -2.48 10.70
CA LEU A 84 2.08 -1.25 10.88
C LEU A 84 0.64 -1.45 10.38
N PRO A 85 -0.38 -1.05 11.17
CA PRO A 85 -1.74 -1.08 10.69
C PRO A 85 -1.89 -0.09 9.53
N MET A 86 -2.35 -0.61 8.40
CA MET A 86 -2.58 0.14 7.17
C MET A 86 -3.85 -0.38 6.50
N VAL A 87 -4.51 0.50 5.75
CA VAL A 87 -5.68 0.11 4.96
C VAL A 87 -5.22 -0.61 3.69
N ASN A 88 -6.11 -1.34 3.02
CA ASN A 88 -5.80 -1.90 1.71
C ASN A 88 -5.38 -0.77 0.75
N LEU A 89 -4.34 -0.99 -0.05
CA LEU A 89 -3.86 0.01 -1.00
C LEU A 89 -4.94 0.38 -2.02
N ALA A 90 -5.66 -0.62 -2.52
CA ALA A 90 -6.78 -0.43 -3.42
C ALA A 90 -7.96 -1.33 -3.06
N LYS A 91 -9.15 -0.90 -3.46
CA LYS A 91 -10.40 -1.64 -3.25
C LYS A 91 -10.40 -3.03 -3.92
N GLN A 92 -9.63 -3.20 -4.99
CA GLN A 92 -9.46 -4.48 -5.70
C GLN A 92 -7.99 -4.64 -6.09
N GLU A 93 -7.46 -5.86 -5.99
CA GLU A 93 -6.07 -6.16 -6.37
C GLU A 93 -5.78 -5.77 -7.82
N ALA A 94 -6.73 -6.05 -8.73
CA ALA A 94 -6.63 -5.72 -10.14
C ALA A 94 -6.42 -4.22 -10.44
N PHE A 95 -6.63 -3.33 -9.46
CA PHE A 95 -6.39 -1.89 -9.60
C PHE A 95 -4.92 -1.49 -9.38
N TYR A 96 -4.10 -2.34 -8.75
CA TYR A 96 -2.67 -2.08 -8.59
C TYR A 96 -1.77 -3.19 -9.14
N ILE A 97 -2.27 -4.42 -9.29
CA ILE A 97 -1.63 -5.52 -10.05
C ILE A 97 -2.54 -5.86 -11.24
N PRO A 98 -2.24 -5.38 -12.45
CA PRO A 98 -3.08 -5.61 -13.62
C PRO A 98 -3.07 -7.08 -14.05
N GLU A 99 -4.24 -7.52 -14.53
CA GLU A 99 -4.45 -8.73 -15.32
C GLU A 99 -5.07 -8.30 -16.66
N GLY A 100 -4.21 -7.96 -17.62
CA GLY A 100 -4.55 -7.30 -18.87
C GLY A 100 -3.79 -6.00 -19.07
N LYS A 101 -4.48 -4.98 -19.59
CA LYS A 101 -3.88 -3.70 -19.99
C LYS A 101 -3.32 -2.94 -18.78
N VAL A 102 -2.07 -2.50 -18.91
CA VAL A 102 -1.29 -1.82 -17.88
C VAL A 102 -1.37 -0.31 -18.09
N SER A 103 -1.38 0.46 -17.00
CA SER A 103 -1.38 1.94 -17.07
C SER A 103 -0.03 2.43 -17.61
N PRO A 104 0.03 3.56 -18.34
CA PRO A 104 1.31 4.20 -18.66
C PRO A 104 2.14 4.55 -17.41
N HIS A 105 1.51 4.71 -16.24
CA HIS A 105 2.15 4.98 -14.96
C HIS A 105 2.47 3.70 -14.18
N CYS A 106 2.98 2.67 -14.86
CA CYS A 106 3.37 1.42 -14.21
C CYS A 106 4.81 1.43 -13.74
N LEU A 107 5.07 0.63 -12.71
CA LEU A 107 6.37 0.43 -12.11
C LEU A 107 6.67 -1.07 -12.08
N PRO A 108 7.86 -1.51 -12.52
CA PRO A 108 8.29 -2.88 -12.24
C PRO A 108 8.49 -3.05 -10.73
N ASN A 109 8.23 -4.25 -10.19
CA ASN A 109 8.31 -4.51 -8.75
C ASN A 109 9.62 -4.01 -8.12
N PRO A 110 9.58 -2.99 -7.25
CA PRO A 110 10.77 -2.36 -6.67
C PRO A 110 11.47 -3.19 -5.58
N ILE A 111 10.87 -4.29 -5.09
CA ILE A 111 11.51 -5.16 -4.07
C ILE A 111 12.82 -5.76 -4.59
N ARG A 112 13.00 -5.85 -5.92
CA ARG A 112 14.33 -5.97 -6.51
C ARG A 112 14.79 -4.58 -6.88
N ASN A 113 15.79 -4.05 -6.15
CA ASN A 113 16.58 -2.91 -6.62
C ASN A 113 17.03 -3.22 -8.05
N SER A 114 16.36 -2.62 -9.04
CA SER A 114 16.57 -2.86 -10.47
C SER A 114 17.97 -2.48 -10.94
N ASP A 115 18.72 -1.80 -10.08
CA ASP A 115 20.03 -1.24 -10.35
C ASP A 115 21.18 -2.04 -9.70
N GLU A 116 20.93 -2.94 -8.72
CA GLU A 116 22.02 -3.58 -7.95
C GLU A 116 22.17 -5.10 -8.14
N VAL A 117 21.15 -5.79 -8.63
CA VAL A 117 21.30 -7.21 -8.99
C VAL A 117 20.90 -7.35 -10.46
N GLU A 118 21.89 -7.26 -11.35
CA GLU A 118 21.83 -7.65 -12.76
C GLU A 118 21.55 -9.16 -12.90
N GLY A 119 20.43 -9.63 -12.34
CA GLY A 119 19.98 -11.00 -12.52
C GLY A 119 19.55 -11.20 -13.96
N ASP A 120 20.01 -12.29 -14.59
CA ASP A 120 19.55 -12.65 -15.92
C ASP A 120 18.08 -13.11 -15.87
N TRP A 121 17.17 -12.24 -16.31
CA TRP A 121 15.74 -12.51 -16.32
C TRP A 121 15.34 -13.59 -17.31
N LYS A 122 16.22 -14.13 -18.14
CA LYS A 122 15.85 -15.27 -19.00
C LYS A 122 15.79 -16.59 -18.22
N LEU A 123 16.47 -16.68 -17.09
CA LEU A 123 16.50 -17.90 -16.29
C LEU A 123 15.16 -18.11 -15.57
N GLY A 124 14.39 -19.12 -16.00
CA GLY A 124 13.18 -19.62 -15.36
C GLY A 124 11.94 -18.73 -15.46
N LEU A 125 10.88 -19.13 -14.74
CA LEU A 125 9.69 -18.31 -14.44
C LEU A 125 9.80 -17.89 -12.96
N HIS A 126 10.69 -16.97 -12.64
CA HIS A 126 10.99 -16.62 -11.25
C HIS A 126 9.95 -15.67 -10.62
N LEU A 127 9.68 -15.96 -9.33
CA LEU A 127 8.96 -15.20 -8.28
C LEU A 127 7.54 -14.71 -8.55
N PHE A 128 7.26 -14.07 -9.69
CA PHE A 128 6.03 -13.29 -9.87
C PHE A 128 5.00 -13.94 -10.78
N LYS A 129 5.40 -14.95 -11.56
CA LYS A 129 4.47 -15.77 -12.36
C LYS A 129 3.66 -14.98 -13.39
N LYS A 130 4.20 -13.84 -13.82
CA LYS A 130 3.59 -12.92 -14.79
C LYS A 130 4.41 -12.90 -16.08
N ALA A 131 3.73 -12.82 -17.22
CA ALA A 131 4.32 -12.42 -18.48
C ALA A 131 3.89 -10.99 -18.83
N VAL A 132 4.81 -10.23 -19.44
CA VAL A 132 4.55 -8.88 -19.94
C VAL A 132 4.53 -8.91 -21.46
N VAL A 133 3.51 -8.29 -22.06
CA VAL A 133 3.37 -8.18 -23.52
C VAL A 133 3.34 -6.71 -23.90
N LEU A 134 4.26 -6.28 -24.76
CA LEU A 134 4.25 -4.96 -25.39
C LEU A 134 3.78 -5.13 -26.84
N ASP A 135 2.57 -4.69 -27.15
CA ASP A 135 1.99 -4.68 -28.50
C ASP A 135 1.85 -3.23 -29.03
N ASP A 136 0.98 -3.03 -30.02
CA ASP A 136 0.70 -1.71 -30.59
C ASP A 136 -0.28 -0.89 -29.73
N ASP A 137 -1.12 -1.56 -28.92
CA ASP A 137 -2.12 -0.95 -28.05
C ASP A 137 -1.57 -0.54 -26.67
N GLY A 138 -0.39 -1.06 -26.31
CA GLY A 138 0.37 -0.70 -25.11
C GLY A 138 1.00 -1.91 -24.41
N ILE A 139 1.11 -1.81 -23.08
CA ILE A 139 1.67 -2.87 -22.24
C ILE A 139 0.52 -3.67 -21.62
N TYR A 140 0.68 -4.99 -21.59
CA TYR A 140 -0.22 -5.94 -20.95
C TYR A 140 0.57 -6.83 -19.98
N GLN A 141 -0.10 -7.31 -18.95
CA GLN A 141 0.43 -8.27 -17.99
C GLN A 141 -0.55 -9.42 -17.82
N TRP A 142 -0.06 -10.66 -17.83
CA TRP A 142 -0.87 -11.86 -17.65
C TRP A 142 -0.26 -12.77 -16.60
N THR A 143 -1.10 -13.37 -15.75
CA THR A 143 -0.72 -14.51 -14.91
C THR A 143 -0.52 -15.71 -15.81
N VAL A 144 0.69 -16.25 -15.80
CA VAL A 144 1.02 -17.44 -16.60
C VAL A 144 1.24 -18.67 -15.72
N THR A 145 1.54 -18.50 -14.43
CA THR A 145 1.66 -19.62 -13.48
C THR A 145 1.12 -19.27 -12.09
N THR A 146 0.88 -20.28 -11.26
CA THR A 146 0.55 -20.21 -9.83
C THR A 146 1.42 -21.20 -9.05
N ASN A 147 1.42 -21.13 -7.71
CA ASN A 147 2.14 -22.13 -6.91
C ASN A 147 1.23 -23.34 -6.73
N ALA A 148 1.69 -24.53 -7.12
CA ALA A 148 0.94 -25.77 -6.91
C ALA A 148 1.02 -26.26 -5.46
N MET A 149 2.22 -26.23 -4.86
CA MET A 149 2.46 -26.52 -3.43
C MET A 149 3.81 -25.91 -2.98
N ILE A 150 3.86 -25.36 -1.76
CA ILE A 150 5.11 -25.00 -1.10
C ILE A 150 5.66 -26.28 -0.44
N SER A 151 6.51 -27.01 -1.14
CA SER A 151 7.37 -28.01 -0.50
C SER A 151 8.35 -27.30 0.44
N ALA A 152 8.68 -27.91 1.57
CA ALA A 152 9.75 -27.44 2.46
C ALA A 152 11.12 -27.39 1.75
N ASP A 153 11.27 -28.15 0.66
CA ASP A 153 12.40 -28.06 -0.25
C ASP A 153 12.11 -27.02 -1.34
N ILE A 154 12.75 -25.84 -1.21
CA ILE A 154 12.68 -24.72 -2.18
C ILE A 154 13.13 -25.18 -3.59
N SER A 155 13.87 -26.30 -3.70
CA SER A 155 14.26 -26.88 -4.99
C SER A 155 13.13 -27.63 -5.71
N GLN A 156 11.99 -27.85 -5.03
CA GLN A 156 10.79 -28.51 -5.57
C GLN A 156 9.58 -27.57 -5.66
N GLN A 157 9.78 -26.31 -6.08
CA GLN A 157 8.64 -25.47 -6.45
C GLN A 157 7.96 -26.06 -7.69
N TRP A 158 6.70 -26.48 -7.51
CA TRP A 158 5.83 -26.89 -8.59
C TRP A 158 5.01 -25.69 -9.06
N TYR A 159 5.04 -25.44 -10.36
CA TYR A 159 4.19 -24.45 -11.00
C TYR A 159 2.90 -25.13 -11.46
N GLU A 160 1.78 -24.51 -11.14
CA GLU A 160 0.52 -24.77 -11.84
C GLU A 160 0.39 -23.72 -12.95
N SER A 161 -0.17 -24.11 -14.09
CA SER A 161 -0.41 -23.19 -15.20
C SER A 161 -1.66 -23.63 -15.96
N GLU A 162 -2.51 -22.66 -16.26
CA GLU A 162 -3.60 -22.85 -17.23
C GLU A 162 -3.13 -22.60 -18.67
N LEU A 163 -1.95 -21.99 -18.85
CA LEU A 163 -1.42 -21.58 -20.15
C LEU A 163 -0.37 -22.56 -20.67
N PHE A 164 0.60 -22.92 -19.84
CA PHE A 164 1.71 -23.80 -20.20
C PHE A 164 1.37 -25.25 -19.90
N SER A 165 1.73 -26.12 -20.83
CA SER A 165 1.68 -27.56 -20.66
C SER A 165 2.66 -28.02 -19.57
N ARG A 166 2.37 -29.21 -19.03
CA ARG A 166 3.24 -29.86 -18.05
C ARG A 166 4.64 -30.10 -18.61
N ASP A 167 4.74 -30.53 -19.86
CA ASP A 167 6.02 -30.84 -20.52
C ASP A 167 6.89 -29.59 -20.66
N GLU A 168 6.31 -28.44 -21.01
CA GLU A 168 7.04 -27.16 -21.09
C GLU A 168 7.61 -26.75 -19.73
N LEU A 169 6.81 -26.87 -18.67
CA LEU A 169 7.22 -26.54 -17.30
C LEU A 169 8.29 -27.51 -16.76
N GLU A 170 8.17 -28.81 -17.06
CA GLU A 170 9.16 -29.82 -16.68
C GLU A 170 10.49 -29.61 -17.42
N GLU A 171 10.45 -29.25 -18.70
CA GLU A 171 11.67 -28.96 -19.47
C GLU A 171 12.36 -27.69 -18.98
N LEU A 172 11.61 -26.61 -18.74
CA LEU A 172 12.16 -25.40 -18.14
C LEU A 172 12.78 -25.67 -16.76
N ARG A 173 12.14 -26.53 -15.96
CA ARG A 173 12.69 -26.97 -14.67
C ARG A 173 14.00 -27.73 -14.85
N ARG A 174 14.07 -28.66 -15.81
CA ARG A 174 15.28 -29.43 -16.12
C ARG A 174 16.44 -28.51 -16.48
N ILE A 175 16.22 -27.54 -17.37
CA ILE A 175 17.22 -26.55 -17.80
C ILE A 175 17.72 -25.72 -16.60
N ASN A 176 16.81 -25.23 -15.76
CA ASN A 176 17.19 -24.45 -14.57
C ASN A 176 17.97 -25.26 -13.54
N GLN A 177 17.64 -26.55 -13.37
CA GLN A 177 18.41 -27.46 -12.50
C GLN A 177 19.81 -27.70 -13.06
N GLU A 178 19.95 -27.80 -14.38
CA GLU A 178 21.25 -27.93 -15.02
C GLU A 178 22.11 -26.68 -14.83
N TYR A 179 21.53 -25.49 -15.00
CA TYR A 179 22.20 -24.20 -14.75
C TYR A 179 22.81 -24.11 -13.36
N ARG A 180 22.08 -24.56 -12.32
CA ARG A 180 22.57 -24.53 -10.92
C ARG A 180 23.80 -25.43 -10.68
N LYS A 181 24.02 -26.44 -11.53
CA LYS A 181 25.13 -27.40 -11.37
C LYS A 181 26.43 -26.96 -12.05
N VAL A 182 26.37 -26.00 -12.98
CA VAL A 182 27.52 -25.60 -13.82
C VAL A 182 28.75 -25.18 -13.01
N GLY A 183 28.60 -24.66 -11.79
CA GLY A 183 29.71 -24.27 -10.93
C GLY A 183 30.04 -25.24 -9.78
N GLN A 184 29.35 -26.38 -9.68
CA GLN A 184 29.51 -27.35 -8.59
C GLN A 184 30.38 -28.55 -8.98
N ASP A 185 30.37 -28.86 -10.27
CA ASP A 185 31.11 -29.97 -10.85
C ASP A 185 32.53 -29.48 -11.22
N GLY A 186 33.56 -30.28 -10.97
CA GLY A 186 34.98 -29.93 -11.18
C GLY A 186 35.44 -29.80 -12.64
N PHE A 187 34.63 -29.16 -13.49
CA PHE A 187 34.87 -28.94 -14.91
C PHE A 187 35.95 -27.88 -15.18
N SER A 188 36.54 -27.95 -16.37
CA SER A 188 37.41 -26.88 -16.87
C SER A 188 36.60 -25.60 -17.16
N ILE A 189 37.29 -24.46 -17.28
CA ILE A 189 36.67 -23.16 -17.62
C ILE A 189 35.96 -23.23 -18.98
N GLU A 190 36.59 -23.88 -19.96
CA GLU A 190 36.05 -24.05 -21.31
C GLU A 190 34.82 -24.97 -21.32
N GLU A 191 34.85 -26.05 -20.54
CA GLU A 191 33.72 -26.97 -20.39
C GLU A 191 32.52 -26.27 -19.74
N MET A 192 32.75 -25.46 -18.69
CA MET A 192 31.70 -24.67 -18.05
C MET A 192 31.08 -23.68 -19.02
N GLN A 193 31.90 -22.98 -19.81
CA GLN A 193 31.42 -22.04 -20.82
C GLN A 193 30.57 -22.72 -21.90
N GLN A 194 31.04 -23.82 -22.49
CA GLN A 194 30.29 -24.57 -23.49
C GLN A 194 28.96 -25.09 -22.95
N ARG A 195 28.94 -25.47 -21.66
CA ARG A 195 27.71 -25.92 -21.00
C ARG A 195 26.73 -24.78 -20.78
N LEU A 196 27.19 -23.60 -20.36
CA LEU A 196 26.34 -22.40 -20.28
C LEU A 196 25.76 -22.05 -21.65
N GLU A 197 26.58 -22.01 -22.70
CA GLU A 197 26.12 -21.73 -24.06
C GLU A 197 25.01 -22.70 -24.50
N ARG A 198 25.18 -24.01 -24.22
CA ARG A 198 24.15 -25.02 -24.48
C ARG A 198 22.87 -24.78 -23.69
N ILE A 199 22.98 -24.52 -22.39
CA ILE A 199 21.83 -24.24 -21.52
C ILE A 199 21.01 -23.06 -22.05
N TYR A 200 21.66 -21.97 -22.46
CA TYR A 200 20.95 -20.81 -23.00
C TYR A 200 20.32 -21.06 -24.36
N LYS A 201 20.90 -21.95 -25.16
CA LYS A 201 20.29 -22.40 -26.42
C LYS A 201 19.02 -23.22 -26.15
N ASP A 202 19.08 -24.16 -25.21
CA ASP A 202 17.92 -24.97 -24.80
C ASP A 202 16.84 -24.08 -24.18
N LEU A 203 17.24 -23.11 -23.35
CA LEU A 203 16.35 -22.14 -22.72
C LEU A 203 15.63 -21.26 -23.75
N GLU A 204 16.33 -20.80 -24.78
CA GLU A 204 15.69 -20.06 -25.87
C GLU A 204 14.73 -20.93 -26.67
N ALA A 205 15.06 -22.20 -26.92
CA ALA A 205 14.18 -23.11 -27.64
C ALA A 205 12.85 -23.29 -26.91
N ILE A 206 12.85 -23.48 -25.59
CA ILE A 206 11.62 -23.60 -24.81
C ILE A 206 10.88 -22.25 -24.68
N HIS A 207 11.60 -21.13 -24.50
CA HIS A 207 10.97 -19.80 -24.44
C HIS A 207 10.26 -19.42 -25.74
N VAL A 208 10.78 -19.80 -26.92
CA VAL A 208 10.09 -19.58 -28.20
C VAL A 208 8.68 -20.19 -28.18
N ILE A 209 8.55 -21.42 -27.67
CA ILE A 209 7.27 -22.12 -27.56
C ILE A 209 6.35 -21.39 -26.57
N MET A 210 6.86 -21.12 -25.36
CA MET A 210 6.08 -20.45 -24.31
C MET A 210 5.63 -19.04 -24.71
N ARG A 211 6.47 -18.27 -25.41
CA ARG A 211 6.10 -16.94 -25.93
C ARG A 211 4.97 -17.04 -26.95
N LYS A 212 4.99 -18.05 -27.83
CA LYS A 212 3.88 -18.30 -28.75
C LYS A 212 2.57 -18.59 -27.99
N THR A 213 2.62 -19.42 -26.96
CA THR A 213 1.48 -19.71 -26.09
C THR A 213 0.92 -18.46 -25.43
N VAL A 214 1.77 -17.60 -24.87
CA VAL A 214 1.37 -16.31 -24.29
C VAL A 214 0.80 -15.36 -25.34
N LEU A 215 1.34 -15.35 -26.57
CA LEU A 215 0.82 -14.53 -27.66
C LEU A 215 -0.61 -14.90 -28.01
N GLU A 216 -0.88 -16.19 -28.21
CA GLU A 216 -2.20 -16.71 -28.54
C GLU A 216 -3.22 -16.36 -27.43
N TYR A 217 -2.81 -16.53 -26.17
CA TYR A 217 -3.61 -16.13 -25.02
C TYR A 217 -3.89 -14.61 -25.02
N HIS A 218 -2.86 -13.79 -25.24
CA HIS A 218 -2.98 -12.33 -25.26
C HIS A 218 -3.95 -11.85 -26.35
N LEU A 219 -3.80 -12.35 -27.59
CA LEU A 219 -4.67 -11.98 -28.72
C LEU A 219 -6.14 -12.34 -28.44
N THR A 220 -6.38 -13.46 -27.77
CA THR A 220 -7.73 -13.92 -27.39
C THR A 220 -8.35 -13.08 -26.27
N ASN A 221 -7.54 -12.55 -25.35
CA ASN A 221 -8.04 -11.95 -24.10
C ASN A 221 -7.95 -10.43 -24.04
N LYS A 222 -7.04 -9.77 -24.78
CA LYS A 222 -6.74 -8.33 -24.63
C LYS A 222 -7.95 -7.40 -24.83
N ASN A 223 -8.92 -7.83 -25.63
CA ASN A 223 -10.11 -7.04 -25.96
C ASN A 223 -11.27 -7.24 -24.99
N LYS A 224 -11.18 -8.21 -24.08
CA LYS A 224 -12.22 -8.50 -23.10
C LYS A 224 -12.35 -7.37 -22.07
N PRO A 225 -13.55 -7.06 -21.55
CA PRO A 225 -13.74 -6.01 -20.53
C PRO A 225 -12.89 -6.20 -19.27
N GLU A 226 -12.66 -7.46 -18.89
CA GLU A 226 -11.89 -7.90 -17.72
C GLU A 226 -10.43 -7.44 -17.84
N ALA A 227 -9.85 -7.51 -19.04
CA ALA A 227 -8.49 -7.05 -19.33
C ALA A 227 -8.31 -5.53 -19.17
N LYS A 228 -9.36 -4.77 -18.86
CA LYS A 228 -9.33 -3.32 -18.66
C LYS A 228 -9.74 -2.90 -17.25
N VAL A 229 -9.99 -3.82 -16.32
CA VAL A 229 -10.59 -3.51 -14.99
C VAL A 229 -9.79 -2.47 -14.21
N GLY A 230 -8.46 -2.58 -14.16
CA GLY A 230 -7.58 -1.63 -13.47
C GLY A 230 -6.97 -0.52 -14.34
N TYR A 231 -7.27 -0.48 -15.64
CA TYR A 231 -6.58 0.44 -16.55
C TYR A 231 -7.09 1.88 -16.39
N THR A 232 -6.17 2.84 -16.27
CA THR A 232 -6.42 4.27 -16.39
C THR A 232 -5.17 4.98 -16.92
N GLU A 233 -5.36 6.09 -17.62
CA GLU A 233 -4.27 6.98 -18.09
C GLU A 233 -3.98 8.09 -17.07
N GLU A 234 -4.77 8.19 -15.99
CA GLU A 234 -4.56 9.18 -14.94
C GLU A 234 -3.31 8.86 -14.13
N ALA A 235 -2.50 9.89 -13.87
CA ALA A 235 -1.33 9.77 -13.02
C ALA A 235 -1.73 9.38 -11.59
N PRO A 236 -1.01 8.44 -10.94
CA PRO A 236 -1.33 8.02 -9.60
C PRO A 236 -1.13 9.16 -8.59
N PRO A 237 -2.06 9.34 -7.64
CA PRO A 237 -1.87 10.30 -6.56
C PRO A 237 -0.83 9.79 -5.55
N GLN A 238 -0.27 10.71 -4.77
CA GLN A 238 0.43 10.35 -3.54
C GLN A 238 -0.58 9.92 -2.49
N LEU A 239 -0.32 8.81 -1.81
CA LEU A 239 -1.22 8.19 -0.85
C LEU A 239 -0.51 7.97 0.49
N THR A 240 -1.20 8.23 1.58
CA THR A 240 -0.74 7.89 2.94
C THR A 240 -1.02 6.42 3.24
N LEU A 241 -0.62 5.92 4.42
CA LEU A 241 -0.97 4.58 4.93
C LEU A 241 -2.46 4.38 5.23
N LEU A 242 -3.24 5.47 5.20
CA LEU A 242 -4.65 5.51 5.56
C LEU A 242 -5.56 5.74 4.35
N ASP A 243 -4.98 5.80 3.15
CA ASP A 243 -5.73 5.99 1.92
C ASP A 243 -5.92 4.67 1.18
N GLU A 244 -7.09 4.51 0.59
CA GLU A 244 -7.40 3.42 -0.34
C GLU A 244 -7.90 4.04 -1.63
N PHE A 245 -7.45 3.52 -2.77
CA PHE A 245 -7.96 3.99 -4.05
C PHE A 245 -8.87 2.98 -4.76
N ALA A 246 -9.73 3.50 -5.61
CA ALA A 246 -10.58 2.75 -6.51
C ALA A 246 -10.58 3.39 -7.90
N ILE A 247 -10.88 2.60 -8.92
CA ILE A 247 -11.05 3.09 -10.28
C ILE A 247 -12.52 3.10 -10.63
N VAL A 248 -13.03 4.28 -11.00
CA VAL A 248 -14.44 4.48 -11.33
C VAL A 248 -14.60 4.99 -12.76
N LYS A 249 -15.67 4.59 -13.42
CA LYS A 249 -16.04 5.13 -14.73
C LYS A 249 -16.83 6.43 -14.52
N VAL A 250 -16.30 7.54 -15.02
CA VAL A 250 -16.94 8.85 -14.98
C VAL A 250 -17.36 9.22 -16.40
N LYS A 251 -18.58 9.72 -16.57
CA LYS A 251 -19.01 10.31 -17.85
C LYS A 251 -18.36 11.69 -17.97
N ASP A 252 -17.59 11.88 -19.04
CA ASP A 252 -16.94 13.14 -19.41
C ASP A 252 -17.42 13.51 -20.83
N GLY A 253 -18.53 14.26 -20.88
CA GLY A 253 -19.28 14.49 -22.11
C GLY A 253 -19.84 13.19 -22.70
N SER A 254 -19.52 12.91 -23.96
CA SER A 254 -19.87 11.66 -24.65
C SER A 254 -18.92 10.50 -24.32
N SER A 255 -17.78 10.77 -23.69
CA SER A 255 -16.76 9.77 -23.39
C SER A 255 -16.92 9.19 -21.98
N LYS A 256 -16.59 7.91 -21.79
CA LYS A 256 -16.46 7.29 -20.47
C LYS A 256 -14.97 7.18 -20.14
N LYS A 257 -14.48 8.06 -19.27
CA LYS A 257 -13.10 7.98 -18.77
C LYS A 257 -13.08 7.21 -17.45
N ARG A 258 -12.00 6.47 -17.22
CA ARG A 258 -11.73 5.86 -15.92
C ARG A 258 -10.93 6.87 -15.11
N ARG A 259 -11.32 7.07 -13.85
CA ARG A 259 -10.63 7.98 -12.93
C ARG A 259 -10.33 7.30 -11.62
N ILE A 260 -9.24 7.70 -11.00
CA ILE A 260 -8.84 7.31 -9.66
C ILE A 260 -9.70 8.10 -8.66
N LYS A 261 -10.29 7.40 -7.70
CA LYS A 261 -10.91 7.98 -6.51
C LYS A 261 -10.20 7.47 -5.29
N VAL A 262 -9.93 8.36 -4.35
CA VAL A 262 -9.28 8.04 -3.08
C VAL A 262 -10.30 8.16 -1.96
N ARG A 263 -10.24 7.21 -1.03
CA ARG A 263 -10.94 7.22 0.24
C ARG A 263 -9.90 7.24 1.35
N SER A 264 -10.02 8.20 2.26
CA SER A 264 -9.16 8.30 3.44
C SER A 264 -9.90 7.81 4.68
N TYR A 265 -9.27 6.96 5.46
CA TYR A 265 -9.78 6.47 6.73
C TYR A 265 -9.23 7.36 7.86
N VAL A 266 -10.08 8.23 8.40
CA VAL A 266 -9.69 9.23 9.41
C VAL A 266 -9.79 8.70 10.84
N GLU A 267 -10.51 7.60 11.05
CA GLU A 267 -10.68 6.93 12.35
C GLU A 267 -9.34 6.60 13.02
N PRO A 268 -8.34 6.02 12.31
CA PRO A 268 -7.04 5.74 12.89
C PRO A 268 -6.25 7.01 13.25
N VAL A 269 -6.52 8.14 12.57
CA VAL A 269 -5.90 9.43 12.92
C VAL A 269 -6.49 9.93 14.24
N PHE A 270 -7.83 9.97 14.32
CA PHE A 270 -8.54 10.43 15.50
C PHE A 270 -8.22 9.58 16.73
N PHE A 271 -8.24 8.25 16.60
CA PHE A 271 -7.92 7.35 17.71
C PHE A 271 -6.51 7.56 18.25
N ARG A 272 -5.51 7.71 17.37
CA ARG A 272 -4.12 7.92 17.78
C ARG A 272 -3.92 9.27 18.44
N SER A 273 -4.49 10.34 17.87
CA SER A 273 -4.41 11.67 18.46
C SER A 273 -5.13 11.71 19.81
N ALA A 274 -6.29 11.06 19.94
CA ALA A 274 -6.98 10.91 21.22
C ALA A 274 -6.13 10.19 22.29
N ASN A 275 -5.43 9.12 21.89
CA ASN A 275 -4.55 8.37 22.80
C ASN A 275 -3.32 9.19 23.22
N ARG A 276 -2.71 9.95 22.30
CA ARG A 276 -1.61 10.89 22.64
C ARG A 276 -2.07 11.97 23.60
N ALA A 277 -3.25 12.54 23.36
CA ALA A 277 -3.83 13.56 24.21
C ALA A 277 -4.17 13.02 25.61
N ALA A 278 -4.73 11.81 25.71
CA ALA A 278 -4.98 11.14 26.99
C ALA A 278 -3.70 10.90 27.79
N ARG A 279 -2.62 10.47 27.12
CA ARG A 279 -1.31 10.30 27.77
C ARG A 279 -0.73 11.61 28.26
N ARG A 280 -0.81 12.69 27.46
CA ARG A 280 -0.39 14.02 27.90
C ARG A 280 -1.18 14.46 29.14
N ALA A 281 -2.51 14.26 29.15
CA ALA A 281 -3.34 14.55 30.32
C ALA A 281 -2.89 13.76 31.56
N ARG A 282 -2.59 12.46 31.39
CA ARG A 282 -2.09 11.61 32.49
C ARG A 282 -0.71 12.01 32.98
N GLU A 283 0.20 12.37 32.09
CA GLU A 283 1.55 12.85 32.45
C GLU A 283 1.46 14.12 33.30
N VAL A 284 0.63 15.08 32.88
CA VAL A 284 0.37 16.31 33.65
C VAL A 284 -0.27 16.00 35.00
N ARG A 285 -1.28 15.12 35.02
CA ARG A 285 -1.94 14.65 36.25
C ARG A 285 -0.95 14.06 37.25
N ASN A 286 -0.02 13.21 36.79
CA ASN A 286 0.99 12.61 37.65
C ASN A 286 1.92 13.67 38.28
N GLY A 287 2.26 14.74 37.56
CA GLY A 287 3.00 15.87 38.10
C GLY A 287 2.22 16.62 39.19
N ILE A 288 0.92 16.88 38.94
CA ILE A 288 0.04 17.50 39.94
C ILE A 288 -0.05 16.64 41.20
N ASP A 289 -0.27 15.33 41.05
CA ASP A 289 -0.36 14.38 42.17
C ASP A 289 0.96 14.26 42.94
N ALA A 290 2.11 14.49 42.28
CA ALA A 290 3.44 14.57 42.88
C ALA A 290 3.71 15.90 43.62
N GLY A 291 2.75 16.84 43.62
CA GLY A 291 2.84 18.12 44.32
C GLY A 291 3.29 19.28 43.46
N GLU A 292 3.41 19.12 42.14
CA GLU A 292 3.67 20.21 41.17
C GLU A 292 2.39 21.02 40.90
N VAL A 293 1.79 21.57 41.95
CA VAL A 293 0.50 22.28 41.84
C VAL A 293 0.71 23.73 41.45
N TYR A 294 0.59 24.02 40.15
CA TYR A 294 0.49 25.37 39.60
C TYR A 294 -0.76 25.48 38.69
N PRO A 295 -1.35 26.67 38.49
CA PRO A 295 -2.50 26.86 37.60
C PRO A 295 -2.25 26.44 36.14
N ILE A 296 -0.99 26.50 35.69
CA ILE A 296 -0.57 26.18 34.32
C ILE A 296 -0.76 24.68 34.02
N PRO A 297 -0.24 23.74 34.84
CA PRO A 297 -0.53 22.30 34.72
C PRO A 297 -2.03 21.96 34.66
N ILE A 298 -2.88 22.62 35.44
CA ILE A 298 -4.33 22.33 35.41
C ILE A 298 -4.94 22.69 34.05
N ALA A 299 -4.58 23.85 33.49
CA ALA A 299 -5.05 24.24 32.16
C ALA A 299 -4.57 23.25 31.08
N GLU A 300 -3.31 22.79 31.16
CA GLU A 300 -2.76 21.81 30.22
C GLU A 300 -3.47 20.45 30.30
N GLU A 301 -3.80 19.97 31.51
CA GLU A 301 -4.60 18.75 31.67
C GLU A 301 -5.99 18.91 31.03
N ILE A 302 -6.65 20.05 31.24
CA ILE A 302 -7.97 20.34 30.68
C ILE A 302 -7.92 20.34 29.14
N GLU A 303 -6.94 21.03 28.55
CA GLU A 303 -6.76 21.11 27.10
C GLU A 303 -6.50 19.73 26.48
N ALA A 304 -5.60 18.94 27.09
CA ALA A 304 -5.29 17.58 26.66
C ALA A 304 -6.48 16.63 26.79
N SER A 305 -7.24 16.74 27.87
CA SER A 305 -8.42 15.90 28.10
C SER A 305 -9.55 16.26 27.13
N ALA A 306 -9.79 17.55 26.90
CA ALA A 306 -10.77 18.03 25.92
C ALA A 306 -10.44 17.53 24.50
N GLU A 307 -9.17 17.63 24.08
CA GLU A 307 -8.70 17.10 22.81
C GLU A 307 -8.97 15.59 22.71
N SER A 308 -8.66 14.82 23.75
CA SER A 308 -8.90 13.37 23.78
C SER A 308 -10.38 12.99 23.66
N ILE A 309 -11.25 13.68 24.41
CA ILE A 309 -12.70 13.46 24.43
C ILE A 309 -13.30 13.75 23.04
N VAL A 310 -13.00 14.91 22.47
CA VAL A 310 -13.53 15.32 21.15
C VAL A 310 -13.08 14.36 20.07
N LEU A 311 -11.79 14.02 20.02
CA LEU A 311 -11.24 13.11 19.01
C LEU A 311 -11.75 11.67 19.19
N SER A 312 -12.00 11.21 20.42
CA SER A 312 -12.60 9.91 20.69
C SER A 312 -14.04 9.82 20.13
N ALA A 313 -14.84 10.86 20.35
CA ALA A 313 -16.19 10.93 19.78
C ALA A 313 -16.17 11.00 18.24
N MET A 314 -15.29 11.82 17.66
CA MET A 314 -15.10 11.90 16.20
C MET A 314 -14.62 10.58 15.60
N CYS A 315 -13.78 9.82 16.31
CA CYS A 315 -13.35 8.49 15.89
C CYS A 315 -14.54 7.53 15.77
N LEU A 316 -15.41 7.48 16.79
CA LEU A 316 -16.60 6.62 16.77
C LEU A 316 -17.61 7.04 15.69
N GLU A 317 -17.76 8.34 15.45
CA GLU A 317 -18.61 8.83 14.37
C GLU A 317 -18.07 8.47 12.98
N ALA A 318 -16.79 8.74 12.72
CA ALA A 318 -16.15 8.37 11.47
C ALA A 318 -16.25 6.85 11.23
N TYR A 319 -15.98 6.06 12.27
CA TYR A 319 -16.01 4.60 12.18
C TYR A 319 -17.39 4.06 11.79
N ILE A 320 -18.45 4.48 12.48
CA ILE A 320 -19.79 3.98 12.18
C ILE A 320 -20.26 4.44 10.79
N ASN A 321 -19.89 5.65 10.37
CA ASN A 321 -20.20 6.14 9.03
C ASN A 321 -19.45 5.33 7.96
N GLY A 322 -18.15 5.07 8.14
CA GLY A 322 -17.36 4.22 7.25
C GLY A 322 -17.91 2.80 7.15
N PHE A 323 -18.23 2.20 8.29
CA PHE A 323 -18.85 0.87 8.38
C PHE A 323 -20.18 0.81 7.61
N VAL A 324 -21.01 1.83 7.73
CA VAL A 324 -22.27 1.95 6.97
C VAL A 324 -22.03 2.07 5.47
N GLN A 325 -21.01 2.83 5.03
CA GLN A 325 -20.67 2.92 3.61
C GLN A 325 -20.23 1.57 3.03
N ASP A 326 -19.49 0.78 3.81
CA ASP A 326 -18.98 -0.53 3.37
C ASP A 326 -20.05 -1.63 3.37
N HIS A 327 -20.96 -1.63 4.34
CA HIS A 327 -21.90 -2.74 4.56
C HIS A 327 -23.37 -2.41 4.26
N LEU A 328 -23.73 -1.13 4.26
CA LEU A 328 -25.11 -0.63 4.11
C LEU A 328 -25.18 0.53 3.10
N ALA A 329 -24.43 0.43 2.00
CA ALA A 329 -24.27 1.51 1.02
C ALA A 329 -25.60 2.11 0.49
N LYS A 330 -26.67 1.31 0.42
CA LYS A 330 -28.00 1.77 -0.03
C LYS A 330 -28.69 2.68 1.00
N GLN A 331 -28.43 2.47 2.29
CA GLN A 331 -29.02 3.21 3.40
C GLN A 331 -28.10 4.32 3.92
N ALA A 332 -26.87 4.40 3.42
CA ALA A 332 -25.83 5.25 3.99
C ALA A 332 -26.23 6.73 4.10
N SER A 333 -26.81 7.31 3.05
CA SER A 333 -27.24 8.72 3.05
C SER A 333 -28.33 9.03 4.09
N TYR A 334 -29.16 8.06 4.46
CA TYR A 334 -30.17 8.22 5.50
C TYR A 334 -29.54 8.10 6.88
N ILE A 335 -28.76 7.05 7.12
CA ILE A 335 -28.12 6.77 8.42
C ILE A 335 -27.12 7.88 8.79
N GLU A 336 -26.39 8.43 7.82
CA GLU A 336 -25.41 9.49 8.03
C GLU A 336 -25.99 10.74 8.71
N ARG A 337 -27.27 11.05 8.44
CA ARG A 337 -27.98 12.22 8.99
C ARG A 337 -28.56 12.00 10.39
N MET A 338 -28.51 10.78 10.89
CA MET A 338 -29.02 10.46 12.22
C MET A 338 -28.08 10.95 13.32
N GLU A 339 -28.60 11.11 14.53
CA GLU A 339 -27.75 11.35 15.69
C GLU A 339 -26.82 10.16 15.93
N LEU A 340 -25.60 10.46 16.39
CA LEU A 340 -24.54 9.48 16.58
C LEU A 340 -24.98 8.27 17.43
N ARG A 341 -25.72 8.49 18.53
CA ARG A 341 -26.26 7.41 19.38
C ARG A 341 -27.21 6.49 18.62
N ALA A 342 -28.09 7.07 17.81
CA ALA A 342 -29.06 6.33 17.04
C ALA A 342 -28.39 5.48 15.95
N LYS A 343 -27.29 5.96 15.34
CA LYS A 343 -26.47 5.16 14.40
C LYS A 343 -25.98 3.87 15.05
N TRP A 344 -25.37 3.96 16.24
CA TRP A 344 -24.77 2.81 16.92
C TRP A 344 -25.79 1.76 17.39
N LEU A 345 -27.05 2.13 17.62
CA LEU A 345 -28.13 1.17 17.90
C LEU A 345 -28.77 0.61 16.61
N LEU A 346 -28.99 1.47 15.61
CA LEU A 346 -29.73 1.09 14.41
C LEU A 346 -28.91 0.19 13.47
N VAL A 347 -27.63 0.50 13.26
CA VAL A 347 -26.76 -0.24 12.32
C VAL A 347 -26.72 -1.74 12.60
N PRO A 348 -26.40 -2.21 13.83
CA PRO A 348 -26.43 -3.63 14.12
C PRO A 348 -27.84 -4.24 14.06
N ALA A 349 -28.89 -3.47 14.40
CA ALA A 349 -30.28 -3.92 14.26
C ALA A 349 -30.67 -4.20 12.79
N ILE A 350 -30.28 -3.33 11.85
CA ILE A 350 -30.49 -3.54 10.41
C ILE A 350 -29.77 -4.81 9.93
N LEU A 351 -28.61 -5.13 10.52
CA LEU A 351 -27.83 -6.33 10.21
C LEU A 351 -28.27 -7.57 11.00
N GLY A 352 -29.42 -7.52 11.68
CA GLY A 352 -30.01 -8.67 12.37
C GLY A 352 -29.48 -8.94 13.78
N LYS A 353 -28.76 -7.98 14.38
CA LYS A 353 -28.18 -8.06 15.73
C LYS A 353 -28.63 -6.89 16.61
N ALA A 354 -29.95 -6.75 16.82
CA ALA A 354 -30.51 -5.62 17.57
C ALA A 354 -30.07 -5.57 19.04
N ASP A 355 -29.61 -6.70 19.59
CA ASP A 355 -29.07 -6.87 20.94
C ASP A 355 -27.56 -6.59 21.03
N CYS A 356 -26.93 -6.10 19.96
CA CYS A 356 -25.51 -5.78 19.96
C CYS A 356 -25.12 -4.79 21.05
N TYR A 357 -26.00 -3.87 21.41
CA TYR A 357 -25.83 -2.95 22.53
C TYR A 357 -27.09 -2.94 23.39
N ILE A 358 -26.90 -3.07 24.70
CA ILE A 358 -27.98 -2.99 25.67
C ILE A 358 -27.94 -1.59 26.30
N PRO A 359 -28.97 -0.74 26.12
CA PRO A 359 -29.05 0.54 26.80
C PRO A 359 -28.99 0.36 28.32
N GLY A 360 -28.16 1.14 29.02
CA GLY A 360 -27.96 0.96 30.46
C GLY A 360 -26.81 0.00 30.81
N SER A 361 -26.10 -0.53 29.81
CA SER A 361 -24.96 -1.42 29.99
C SER A 361 -23.71 -0.86 29.31
N GLN A 362 -22.56 -1.25 29.85
CA GLN A 362 -21.29 -0.95 29.21
C GLN A 362 -21.08 -1.80 27.96
N PRO A 363 -20.36 -1.30 26.96
CA PRO A 363 -19.75 0.05 26.79
C PRO A 363 -20.69 1.17 26.32
N PHE A 364 -21.96 0.88 26.00
CA PHE A 364 -22.86 1.88 25.41
C PHE A 364 -23.14 3.06 26.35
N ASP A 365 -23.18 2.83 27.66
CA ASP A 365 -23.38 3.88 28.65
C ASP A 365 -22.22 4.89 28.71
N TYR A 366 -20.96 4.42 28.73
CA TYR A 366 -19.83 5.34 28.62
C TYR A 366 -19.79 6.06 27.28
N PHE A 367 -20.21 5.40 26.20
CA PHE A 367 -20.35 6.08 24.91
C PHE A 367 -21.40 7.20 24.94
N LYS A 368 -22.56 6.99 25.57
CA LYS A 368 -23.54 8.08 25.76
C LYS A 368 -22.93 9.24 26.52
N GLN A 369 -22.20 8.95 27.60
CA GLN A 369 -21.51 9.95 28.42
C GLN A 369 -20.46 10.72 27.61
N LEU A 370 -19.61 10.02 26.85
CA LEU A 370 -18.64 10.61 25.94
C LEU A 370 -19.30 11.57 24.93
N VAL A 371 -20.44 11.18 24.36
CA VAL A 371 -21.19 12.05 23.44
C VAL A 371 -21.76 13.28 24.15
N ASN A 372 -22.20 13.17 25.41
CA ASN A 372 -22.62 14.34 26.20
C ASN A 372 -21.44 15.27 26.45
N TRP A 373 -20.30 14.76 26.94
CA TRP A 373 -19.10 15.56 27.17
C TRP A 373 -18.69 16.34 25.91
N ARG A 374 -18.68 15.67 24.76
CA ARG A 374 -18.37 16.33 23.48
C ARG A 374 -19.42 17.38 23.11
N ASN A 375 -20.71 17.06 23.18
CA ASN A 375 -21.77 17.95 22.69
C ASN A 375 -22.06 19.10 23.65
N ASP A 376 -22.37 18.78 24.89
CA ASP A 376 -22.96 19.71 25.85
C ASP A 376 -21.90 20.53 26.58
N ASP A 377 -20.73 19.92 26.85
CA ASP A 377 -19.69 20.51 27.68
C ASP A 377 -18.52 21.07 26.88
N LEU A 378 -18.35 20.70 25.60
CA LEU A 378 -17.22 21.14 24.77
C LEU A 378 -17.66 21.85 23.47
N ALA A 379 -18.53 21.25 22.66
CA ALA A 379 -18.90 21.80 21.36
C ALA A 379 -19.99 22.89 21.44
N HIS A 380 -20.94 22.74 22.37
CA HIS A 380 -22.04 23.68 22.59
C HIS A 380 -21.97 24.33 23.97
N TYR A 381 -20.74 24.50 24.47
CA TYR A 381 -20.50 25.06 25.80
C TYR A 381 -21.14 26.44 25.96
N LYS A 382 -21.85 26.63 27.08
CA LYS A 382 -22.44 27.91 27.48
C LYS A 382 -21.63 28.47 28.64
N HIS A 383 -21.24 29.75 28.55
CA HIS A 383 -20.48 30.45 29.60
C HIS A 383 -21.35 30.81 30.82
N GLU A 384 -21.99 29.81 31.41
CA GLU A 384 -22.83 29.95 32.59
C GLU A 384 -22.00 29.77 33.86
N TYR A 385 -22.32 30.52 34.92
CA TYR A 385 -21.75 30.27 36.24
C TYR A 385 -22.30 28.96 36.79
N ARG A 386 -21.41 28.07 37.23
CA ARG A 386 -21.74 26.74 37.74
C ARG A 386 -21.05 26.49 39.08
N PHE A 387 -21.67 25.68 39.94
CA PHE A 387 -21.08 25.34 41.23
C PHE A 387 -19.82 24.48 41.04
N PRO A 388 -18.78 24.67 41.87
CA PRO A 388 -17.61 23.82 41.82
C PRO A 388 -17.95 22.38 42.23
N VAL A 389 -17.23 21.42 41.65
CA VAL A 389 -17.46 19.97 41.82
C VAL A 389 -16.26 19.36 42.55
N SER A 390 -16.50 18.40 43.43
CA SER A 390 -15.40 17.67 44.09
C SER A 390 -14.78 16.64 43.14
N LEU A 391 -13.45 16.69 42.98
CA LEU A 391 -12.69 15.78 42.12
C LEU A 391 -11.53 15.13 42.91
N GLY A 392 -11.86 14.11 43.70
CA GLY A 392 -10.88 13.30 44.43
C GLY A 392 -9.90 14.14 45.25
N ASN A 393 -8.61 13.89 45.07
CA ASN A 393 -7.54 14.56 45.81
C ASN A 393 -7.31 16.03 45.41
N LEU A 394 -7.90 16.50 44.31
CA LEU A 394 -7.82 17.92 43.92
C LEU A 394 -8.77 18.82 44.72
N GLY A 395 -9.70 18.24 45.48
CA GLY A 395 -10.71 19.02 46.17
C GLY A 395 -11.75 19.59 45.20
N MET A 396 -12.10 20.87 45.36
CA MET A 396 -13.17 21.52 44.59
C MET A 396 -12.60 22.15 43.31
N VAL A 397 -13.07 21.70 42.15
CA VAL A 397 -12.63 22.15 40.83
C VAL A 397 -13.77 22.76 40.02
N SER A 398 -13.46 23.40 38.90
CA SER A 398 -14.49 23.78 37.93
C SER A 398 -15.16 22.54 37.34
N GLU A 399 -16.43 22.67 36.94
CA GLU A 399 -17.12 21.55 36.30
C GLU A 399 -16.44 21.12 34.99
N LEU A 400 -15.88 22.08 34.23
CA LEU A 400 -15.06 21.77 33.05
C LEU A 400 -13.88 20.86 33.41
N HIS A 401 -13.18 21.09 34.51
CA HIS A 401 -12.09 20.21 34.97
C HIS A 401 -12.60 18.85 35.46
N SER A 402 -13.79 18.81 36.09
CA SER A 402 -14.43 17.55 36.48
C SER A 402 -14.78 16.65 35.30
N ILE A 403 -14.92 17.22 34.10
CA ILE A 403 -15.13 16.49 32.85
C ILE A 403 -13.80 16.26 32.13
N CYS A 404 -13.02 17.32 31.92
CA CYS A 404 -11.73 17.32 31.25
C CYS A 404 -10.59 17.03 32.23
N ASN A 405 -10.48 15.78 32.66
CA ASN A 405 -9.37 15.27 33.44
C ASN A 405 -8.79 13.98 32.83
N ALA A 406 -7.62 13.59 33.32
CA ALA A 406 -6.89 12.42 32.84
C ALA A 406 -7.74 11.13 32.85
N ASP A 407 -8.51 10.88 33.92
CA ASP A 407 -9.32 9.65 34.03
C ASP A 407 -10.40 9.57 32.95
N ASN A 408 -11.13 10.68 32.73
CA ASN A 408 -12.15 10.75 31.69
C ASN A 408 -11.54 10.69 30.27
N SER A 409 -10.35 11.26 30.07
CA SER A 409 -9.64 11.17 28.78
C SER A 409 -9.24 9.73 28.44
N GLU A 410 -8.77 8.96 29.42
CA GLU A 410 -8.46 7.53 29.23
C GLU A 410 -9.72 6.70 29.04
N LEU A 411 -10.79 7.02 29.78
CA LEU A 411 -12.09 6.38 29.63
C LEU A 411 -12.67 6.64 28.24
N ALA A 412 -12.50 7.85 27.68
CA ALA A 412 -12.92 8.17 26.32
C ALA A 412 -12.21 7.26 25.29
N VAL A 413 -10.89 7.15 25.36
CA VAL A 413 -10.10 6.28 24.47
C VAL A 413 -10.48 4.81 24.64
N LYS A 414 -10.67 4.35 25.88
CA LYS A 414 -11.12 2.97 26.17
C LYS A 414 -12.50 2.71 25.57
N THR A 415 -13.41 3.66 25.68
CA THR A 415 -14.77 3.59 25.12
C THR A 415 -14.72 3.40 23.61
N VAL A 416 -13.81 4.07 22.90
CA VAL A 416 -13.62 3.85 21.45
C VAL A 416 -13.30 2.37 21.15
N ARG A 417 -12.37 1.78 21.90
CA ARG A 417 -11.96 0.38 21.73
C ARG A 417 -13.12 -0.58 21.99
N GLU A 418 -13.80 -0.41 23.12
CA GLU A 418 -14.88 -1.31 23.52
C GLU A 418 -16.08 -1.24 22.56
N MET A 419 -16.48 -0.04 22.16
CA MET A 419 -17.57 0.15 21.20
C MET A 419 -17.27 -0.55 19.88
N ILE A 420 -16.11 -0.27 19.27
CA ILE A 420 -15.71 -0.88 18.00
C ILE A 420 -15.56 -2.40 18.13
N ARG A 421 -14.96 -2.89 19.22
CA ARG A 421 -14.80 -4.33 19.48
C ARG A 421 -16.14 -5.04 19.58
N GLN A 422 -17.10 -4.49 20.32
CA GLN A 422 -18.42 -5.10 20.47
C GLN A 422 -19.17 -5.15 19.14
N LEU A 423 -19.16 -4.08 18.34
CA LEU A 423 -19.82 -4.07 17.04
C LEU A 423 -19.28 -5.19 16.13
N ASN A 424 -17.96 -5.25 15.98
CA ASN A 424 -17.30 -6.24 15.13
C ASN A 424 -17.52 -7.66 15.64
N THR A 425 -17.39 -7.89 16.94
CA THR A 425 -17.59 -9.22 17.54
C THR A 425 -19.02 -9.70 17.36
N CYS A 426 -20.01 -8.85 17.62
CA CYS A 426 -21.42 -9.20 17.50
C CYS A 426 -21.83 -9.50 16.05
N LEU A 427 -21.29 -8.75 15.10
CA LEU A 427 -21.58 -8.89 13.67
C LEU A 427 -20.67 -9.90 12.95
N GLY A 428 -19.65 -10.45 13.63
CA GLY A 428 -18.70 -11.41 13.05
C GLY A 428 -17.69 -10.80 12.07
N PHE A 429 -17.37 -9.51 12.20
CA PHE A 429 -16.34 -8.83 11.42
C PHE A 429 -14.97 -8.86 12.12
N PRO A 430 -13.85 -8.83 11.37
CA PRO A 430 -12.53 -8.74 11.96
C PRO A 430 -12.31 -7.37 12.63
N LEU A 431 -11.67 -7.37 13.79
CA LEU A 431 -11.31 -6.13 14.48
C LEU A 431 -10.27 -5.35 13.67
N PRO A 432 -10.43 -4.02 13.46
CA PRO A 432 -9.44 -3.23 12.75
C PRO A 432 -8.06 -3.29 13.39
N ALA A 433 -7.01 -3.50 12.60
CA ALA A 433 -5.64 -3.68 13.11
C ALA A 433 -5.16 -2.49 13.96
N TRP A 434 -5.62 -1.27 13.66
CA TRP A 434 -5.19 -0.04 14.35
C TRP A 434 -5.76 0.13 15.77
N ILE A 435 -6.73 -0.70 16.19
CA ILE A 435 -7.34 -0.62 17.52
C ILE A 435 -6.86 -1.72 18.49
N GLN A 436 -6.01 -2.64 18.01
CA GLN A 436 -5.50 -3.76 18.78
C GLN A 436 -4.49 -3.28 19.84
N GLU A 437 -4.56 -3.85 21.05
CA GLU A 437 -3.77 -3.42 22.23
C GLU A 437 -2.25 -3.56 22.04
N ASN A 438 -1.81 -4.46 21.15
CA ASN A 438 -0.41 -4.75 20.90
C ASN A 438 0.28 -3.75 19.96
N VAL A 439 -0.47 -2.80 19.37
CA VAL A 439 0.11 -1.79 18.49
C VAL A 439 0.54 -0.59 19.33
N SER A 440 1.82 -0.52 19.69
CA SER A 440 2.40 0.68 20.30
C SER A 440 2.28 1.86 19.32
N VAL A 441 1.42 2.82 19.66
CA VAL A 441 1.17 4.05 18.87
C VAL A 441 2.46 4.85 18.67
N ASP A 442 3.40 4.80 19.63
CA ASP A 442 4.66 5.53 19.58
C ASP A 442 5.68 4.91 18.61
N ASN A 443 5.72 3.57 18.52
CA ASN A 443 6.61 2.87 17.58
C ASN A 443 6.17 3.10 16.13
N TRP A 444 4.87 3.33 15.92
CA TRP A 444 4.29 3.56 14.60
C TRP A 444 4.82 4.85 13.94
N LEU A 445 4.89 5.97 14.67
CA LEU A 445 5.34 7.26 14.11
C LEU A 445 6.86 7.42 14.06
N ARG A 446 7.58 6.96 15.10
CA ARG A 446 9.05 7.07 15.13
C ARG A 446 9.70 6.28 14.00
N SER A 447 9.13 5.12 13.64
CA SER A 447 9.62 4.31 12.51
C SER A 447 9.42 5.01 11.15
N THR A 448 8.27 5.66 10.90
CA THR A 448 8.04 6.42 9.66
C THR A 448 8.95 7.63 9.50
N VAL A 449 9.22 8.40 10.58
CA VAL A 449 10.08 9.60 10.49
C VAL A 449 11.56 9.22 10.35
N GLN A 450 12.02 8.18 11.08
CA GLN A 450 13.40 7.72 10.98
C GLN A 450 13.69 7.07 9.61
N THR A 451 12.74 6.34 9.03
CA THR A 451 12.91 5.77 7.67
C THR A 451 12.91 6.83 6.59
N THR A 452 12.05 7.86 6.65
CA THR A 452 12.08 8.96 5.67
C THR A 452 13.33 9.84 5.77
N ASN A 453 13.86 10.07 6.98
CA ASN A 453 15.08 10.87 7.14
C ASN A 453 16.32 10.10 6.70
N LYS A 454 16.37 8.78 6.89
CA LYS A 454 17.47 7.93 6.41
C LYS A 454 17.42 7.74 4.88
N ALA A 455 16.22 7.60 4.31
CA ALA A 455 16.03 7.57 2.86
C ALA A 455 16.38 8.91 2.18
N ARG A 456 16.13 10.04 2.85
CA ARG A 456 16.57 11.37 2.37
C ARG A 456 18.07 11.63 2.53
N SER A 457 18.73 11.03 3.53
CA SER A 457 20.17 11.23 3.72
C SER A 457 21.03 10.36 2.80
N GLU A 458 20.46 9.30 2.22
CA GLU A 458 21.16 8.40 1.28
C GLU A 458 20.94 8.77 -0.20
N THR A 459 20.01 9.67 -0.51
CA THR A 459 19.99 10.37 -1.81
C THR A 459 21.02 11.50 -1.80
N GLN A 460 22.30 11.11 -1.85
CA GLN A 460 23.42 11.98 -2.15
C GLN A 460 23.36 12.34 -3.64
N ASP A 461 23.12 13.62 -3.93
CA ASP A 461 23.50 14.38 -5.13
C ASP A 461 23.81 13.59 -6.42
N ASP A 462 22.77 13.11 -7.11
CA ASP A 462 22.80 13.01 -8.58
C ASP A 462 21.97 14.21 -9.09
N ASP A 463 22.66 15.31 -9.37
CA ASP A 463 22.12 16.51 -10.02
C ASP A 463 21.50 16.12 -11.37
N ASP A 464 20.18 15.96 -11.43
CA ASP A 464 19.41 15.93 -12.68
C ASP A 464 19.01 17.37 -13.07
N PRO A 465 19.71 18.01 -14.03
CA PRO A 465 19.43 19.39 -14.42
C PRO A 465 18.07 19.56 -15.11
N TYR A 466 17.34 18.50 -15.46
CA TYR A 466 16.08 18.60 -16.21
C TYR A 466 14.84 18.91 -15.36
N ILE A 467 14.89 18.73 -14.04
CA ILE A 467 13.73 18.99 -13.15
C ILE A 467 13.61 20.48 -12.76
N ARG A 468 14.67 21.29 -12.92
CA ARG A 468 14.66 22.71 -12.51
C ARG A 468 13.89 23.66 -13.44
N GLU A 469 13.55 23.28 -14.68
CA GLU A 469 12.90 24.21 -15.62
C GLU A 469 11.36 24.29 -15.52
N GLN A 470 10.69 23.45 -14.72
CA GLN A 470 9.21 23.46 -14.63
C GLN A 470 8.62 23.99 -13.31
N MET A 471 9.43 24.50 -12.39
CA MET A 471 8.94 25.13 -11.15
C MET A 471 9.57 26.50 -10.90
N HIS A 472 9.35 27.44 -11.82
CA HIS A 472 9.55 28.86 -11.51
C HIS A 472 8.36 29.41 -10.72
N VAL A 473 8.37 29.17 -9.40
CA VAL A 473 7.61 30.02 -8.46
C VAL A 473 8.43 31.29 -8.27
N LYS A 474 8.00 32.39 -8.89
CA LYS A 474 8.51 33.73 -8.59
C LYS A 474 8.08 34.10 -7.17
N VAL A 475 9.02 34.08 -6.24
CA VAL A 475 8.86 34.73 -4.93
C VAL A 475 8.99 36.23 -5.17
N ILE A 476 7.92 36.97 -4.90
CA ILE A 476 7.92 38.44 -4.88
C ILE A 476 8.44 38.85 -3.49
N PRO A 477 9.48 39.70 -3.37
CA PRO A 477 9.90 40.23 -2.09
C PRO A 477 8.82 41.18 -1.55
N SER A 478 8.44 41.01 -0.28
CA SER A 478 7.69 42.04 0.43
C SER A 478 8.66 43.15 0.83
N ASP A 479 8.70 44.21 0.04
CA ASP A 479 9.25 45.48 0.50
C ASP A 479 8.28 46.16 1.46
N ALA A 480 8.89 46.95 2.34
CA ALA A 480 8.36 47.59 3.52
C ALA A 480 7.21 48.59 3.27
N GLU A 481 6.28 48.64 4.23
CA GLU A 481 5.77 49.86 4.88
C GLU A 481 5.22 49.52 6.27
#